data_AF-A6TIG7-F1
#
_entry.id   AF-A6TIG7-F1
#
_cell.length_a   1.000
_cell.length_b   1.000
_cell.length_c   1.000
_cell.angle_alpha   90.00
_cell.angle_beta   90.00
_cell.angle_gamma   90.00
#
_symmetry.space_group_name_H-M   'P 1'
#
loop_
_entity.id
_entity.type
_entity.pdbx_description
1 polymer ?
#
loop_
_entity_poly.entity_id
_entity_poly.type
_entity_poly.pdbx_seq_one_letter_code
_entity_poly.pdbx_strand_id
1 'polypeptide(L)'
;MTDSMKYLWLLLREDSSYIFMLMLVIVTTVVMSFFLQRLFVSWWGKSIILIMCIVVAITEVFGFLEPESTYKQIQTRKQDVIYTLKNCRISAFEAQQAGFLAKAKDAWSCPDGVTRYMDVRYRDKAEINKLSTEGK
;
A
#
# COMPACT_ATOMS: atom_id res chain seq x y z
N MET A 1 0.22 24.12 -5.26
CA MET A 1 0.52 22.73 -4.83
C MET A 1 0.49 21.89 -6.09
N THR A 2 1.61 21.30 -6.52
CA THR A 2 1.63 20.43 -7.72
C THR A 2 0.69 19.24 -7.53
N ASP A 3 0.09 18.72 -8.59
CA ASP A 3 -0.85 17.58 -8.52
C ASP A 3 -0.24 16.38 -7.77
N SER A 4 1.06 16.16 -7.95
CA SER A 4 1.85 15.15 -7.23
C SER A 4 1.83 15.31 -5.70
N MET A 5 1.95 16.54 -5.19
CA MET A 5 1.90 16.81 -3.74
C MET A 5 0.50 16.59 -3.17
N LYS A 6 -0.55 16.88 -3.95
CA LYS A 6 -1.93 16.63 -3.55
C LYS A 6 -2.19 15.12 -3.40
N TYR A 7 -1.77 14.32 -4.38
CA TYR A 7 -1.93 12.87 -4.31
C TYR A 7 -1.07 12.24 -3.23
N LEU A 8 0.15 12.73 -3.00
CA LEU A 8 1.00 12.26 -1.91
C LEU A 8 0.32 12.49 -0.55
N TRP A 9 -0.29 13.67 -0.34
CA TRP A 9 -1.03 13.96 0.88
C TRP A 9 -2.26 13.06 1.06
N LEU A 10 -3.03 12.83 -0.02
CA LEU A 10 -4.17 11.92 0.01
C LEU A 10 -3.74 10.48 0.32
N LEU A 11 -2.63 10.02 -0.26
CA LEU A 11 -2.06 8.70 -0.02
C LEU A 11 -1.68 8.49 1.46
N LEU A 12 -1.01 9.49 2.05
CA LEU A 12 -0.62 9.46 3.47
C LEU A 12 -1.81 9.46 4.42
N ARG A 13 -2.90 10.13 4.02
CA ARG A 13 -4.15 10.13 4.79
C ARG A 13 -4.89 8.79 4.69
N GLU A 14 -4.75 8.12 3.55
CA GLU A 14 -5.48 6.90 3.23
C GLU A 14 -4.91 5.67 3.95
N ASP A 15 -3.58 5.55 4.02
CA ASP A 15 -2.90 4.40 4.60
C ASP A 15 -1.63 4.81 5.35
N SER A 16 -1.56 4.43 6.64
CA SER A 16 -0.46 4.80 7.54
C SER A 16 0.88 4.15 7.18
N SER A 17 0.85 3.06 6.39
CA SER A 17 2.08 2.41 5.90
C SER A 17 2.94 3.36 5.06
N TYR A 18 2.33 4.29 4.31
CA TYR A 18 3.08 5.30 3.55
C TYR A 18 3.73 6.36 4.44
N ILE A 19 3.15 6.66 5.60
CA ILE A 19 3.80 7.54 6.59
C ILE A 19 5.07 6.87 7.11
N PHE A 20 4.99 5.57 7.42
CA PHE A 20 6.16 4.79 7.85
C PHE A 20 7.23 4.74 6.76
N MET A 21 6.85 4.49 5.50
CA MET A 21 7.78 4.51 4.35
C MET A 21 8.48 5.87 4.20
N LEU A 22 7.75 6.99 4.32
CA LEU A 22 8.35 8.33 4.26
C LEU A 22 9.33 8.56 5.41
N MET A 23 8.98 8.15 6.62
CA MET A 23 9.87 8.27 7.78
C MET A 23 11.16 7.48 7.56
N LEU A 24 11.08 6.27 7.00
CA LEU A 24 12.26 5.49 6.64
C LEU A 24 13.15 6.22 5.63
N VAL A 25 12.59 6.77 4.55
CA VAL A 25 13.35 7.53 3.54
C VAL A 25 14.02 8.75 4.16
N ILE A 26 13.33 9.48 5.04
CA ILE A 26 13.90 10.64 5.73
C ILE A 26 15.08 10.21 6.61
N VAL A 27 14.89 9.18 7.43
CA VAL A 27 15.94 8.68 8.35
C VAL A 27 17.16 8.20 7.57
N THR A 28 16.97 7.40 6.51
CA THR A 28 18.09 6.93 5.69
C THR A 28 18.81 8.09 5.02
N THR A 29 18.07 9.06 4.46
CA THR A 29 18.65 10.25 3.84
C THR A 29 19.48 11.06 4.82
N VAL A 30 18.98 11.30 6.03
CA VAL A 30 19.68 12.05 7.08
C VAL A 30 20.96 11.33 7.51
N VAL A 31 20.87 10.02 7.77
CA VAL A 31 22.03 9.21 8.18
C VAL A 31 23.08 9.20 7.08
N MET A 32 22.70 8.96 5.83
CA MET A 32 23.62 8.97 4.69
C MET A 32 24.26 10.35 4.50
N SER A 33 23.48 11.42 4.60
CA SER A 33 23.98 12.80 4.50
C SER A 33 25.04 13.09 5.56
N PHE A 34 24.82 12.66 6.81
CA PHE A 34 25.77 12.83 7.90
C PHE A 34 27.11 12.14 7.63
N PHE A 35 27.08 10.91 7.13
CA PHE A 35 28.30 10.18 6.78
C PHE A 35 29.02 10.81 5.57
N LEU A 36 28.28 11.18 4.52
CA LEU A 36 28.87 11.80 3.32
C LEU A 36 29.50 13.16 3.63
N GLN A 37 28.89 13.97 4.50
CA GLN A 37 29.45 15.25 4.91
C GLN A 37 30.82 15.14 5.63
N ARG A 38 31.12 13.99 6.25
CA ARG A 38 32.43 13.75 6.88
C ARG A 38 33.56 13.58 5.86
N LEU A 39 33.23 13.22 4.62
CA LEU A 39 34.21 13.03 3.54
C LEU A 39 34.69 14.35 2.94
N PHE A 40 34.03 15.47 3.23
CA PHE A 40 34.31 16.76 2.63
C PHE A 40 34.71 17.77 3.70
N VAL A 41 35.90 18.35 3.57
CA VAL A 41 36.42 19.34 4.53
C VAL A 41 35.82 20.72 4.27
N SER A 42 35.58 21.07 3.00
CA SER A 42 35.08 22.39 2.63
C SER A 42 33.60 22.56 2.98
N TRP A 43 33.25 23.74 3.47
CA TRP A 43 31.86 24.08 3.80
C TRP A 43 30.95 24.09 2.56
N TRP A 44 31.47 24.59 1.43
CA TRP A 44 30.80 24.53 0.13
C TRP A 44 30.52 23.11 -0.34
N GLY A 45 31.49 22.19 -0.19
CA GLY A 45 31.31 20.77 -0.54
C GLY A 45 30.21 20.12 0.30
N LYS A 46 30.21 20.36 1.61
CA LYS A 46 29.15 19.87 2.51
C LYS A 46 27.75 20.37 2.12
N SER A 47 27.63 21.64 1.73
CA SER A 47 26.36 22.22 1.28
C SER A 47 25.87 21.59 -0.03
N ILE A 48 26.75 21.39 -1.01
CA ILE A 48 26.40 20.79 -2.31
C ILE A 48 25.90 19.35 -2.12
N ILE A 49 26.56 18.57 -1.27
CA ILE A 49 26.18 17.18 -0.99
C ILE A 49 24.83 17.10 -0.30
N LEU A 50 24.57 18.00 0.66
CA LEU A 50 23.28 18.02 1.33
C LEU A 50 22.14 18.32 0.35
N ILE A 51 22.34 19.27 -0.58
CA ILE A 51 21.37 19.56 -1.65
C ILE A 51 21.17 18.32 -2.54
N MET A 52 22.26 17.67 -2.97
CA MET A 52 22.20 16.44 -3.76
C MET A 52 21.40 15.33 -3.06
N CYS A 53 21.66 15.07 -1.78
CA CYS A 53 20.93 14.07 -0.99
C CYS A 53 19.43 14.39 -0.89
N ILE A 54 19.07 15.67 -0.73
CA ILE A 54 17.66 16.09 -0.71
C ILE A 54 17.00 15.84 -2.06
N VAL A 55 17.67 16.19 -3.17
CA VAL A 55 17.14 15.95 -4.53
C VAL A 55 16.92 14.46 -4.77
N VAL A 56 17.89 13.61 -4.38
CA VAL A 56 17.77 12.15 -4.50
C VAL A 56 16.57 11.63 -3.70
N ALA A 57 16.43 12.05 -2.43
CA ALA A 57 15.30 11.65 -1.60
C ALA A 57 13.94 12.07 -2.19
N ILE A 58 13.85 13.27 -2.78
CA ILE A 58 12.64 13.72 -3.47
C ILE A 58 12.36 12.81 -4.68
N THR A 59 13.38 12.51 -5.50
CA THR A 59 13.21 11.61 -6.65
C THR A 59 12.83 10.19 -6.25
N GLU A 60 13.34 9.66 -5.14
CA GLU A 60 12.92 8.36 -4.61
C GLU A 60 11.45 8.37 -4.19
N VAL A 61 11.01 9.39 -3.44
CA VAL A 61 9.61 9.50 -3.00
C VAL A 61 8.66 9.57 -4.19
N PHE A 62 8.94 10.41 -5.20
CA PHE A 62 8.02 10.57 -6.32
C PHE A 62 8.16 9.49 -7.40
N GLY A 63 9.37 8.97 -7.61
CA GLY A 63 9.65 7.93 -8.60
C GLY A 63 9.26 6.53 -8.11
N PHE A 64 9.44 6.22 -6.83
CA PHE A 64 9.07 4.91 -6.29
C PHE A 64 7.60 4.83 -5.90
N LEU A 65 7.04 5.87 -5.27
CA LEU A 65 5.65 5.81 -4.80
C LEU A 65 4.63 6.10 -5.87
N GLU A 66 5.01 6.80 -6.95
CA GLU A 66 4.11 7.31 -8.00
C GLU A 66 2.71 7.67 -7.43
N PRO A 67 2.62 8.70 -6.57
CA PRO A 67 1.52 8.83 -5.61
C PRO A 67 0.14 8.89 -6.28
N GLU A 68 0.04 9.39 -7.51
CA GLU A 68 -1.21 9.43 -8.26
C GLU A 68 -1.69 8.04 -8.70
N SER A 69 -0.83 7.25 -9.34
CA SER A 69 -1.20 5.92 -9.85
C SER A 69 -1.55 4.99 -8.69
N THR A 70 -0.73 5.02 -7.64
CA THR A 70 -0.93 4.26 -6.42
C THR A 70 -2.22 4.66 -5.71
N TYR A 71 -2.49 5.95 -5.55
CA TYR A 71 -3.73 6.42 -4.92
C TYR A 71 -4.98 5.99 -5.70
N LYS A 72 -4.97 6.16 -7.03
CA LYS A 72 -6.07 5.73 -7.90
C LYS A 72 -6.29 4.21 -7.80
N GLN A 73 -5.22 3.42 -7.80
CA GLN A 73 -5.31 1.97 -7.66
C GLN A 73 -5.92 1.54 -6.31
N ILE A 74 -5.57 2.24 -5.21
CA ILE A 74 -6.15 1.97 -3.88
C ILE A 74 -7.66 2.26 -3.89
N GLN A 75 -8.08 3.39 -4.48
CA GLN A 75 -9.50 3.73 -4.58
C GLN A 75 -10.28 2.71 -5.42
N THR A 76 -9.75 2.31 -6.57
CA THR A 76 -10.36 1.26 -7.39
C THR A 76 -10.49 -0.06 -6.62
N ARG A 77 -9.45 -0.48 -5.89
CA ARG A 77 -9.50 -1.69 -5.05
C ARG A 77 -10.56 -1.57 -3.97
N LYS A 78 -10.71 -0.41 -3.32
CA LYS A 78 -11.76 -0.18 -2.32
C LYS A 78 -13.16 -0.30 -2.94
N GLN A 79 -13.37 0.28 -4.12
CA GLN A 79 -14.64 0.16 -4.82
C GLN A 79 -14.96 -1.28 -5.21
N ASP A 80 -13.99 -2.04 -5.72
CA ASP A 80 -14.17 -3.46 -6.07
C ASP A 80 -14.47 -4.31 -4.83
N VAL A 81 -13.81 -4.05 -3.70
CA VAL A 81 -14.13 -4.70 -2.41
C VAL A 81 -15.55 -4.36 -1.97
N ILE A 82 -15.97 -3.10 -2.01
CA ILE A 82 -17.33 -2.69 -1.62
C ILE A 82 -18.38 -3.32 -2.54
N TYR A 83 -18.11 -3.35 -3.86
CA TYR A 83 -18.98 -4.01 -4.83
C TYR A 83 -19.11 -5.50 -4.53
N THR A 84 -17.99 -6.17 -4.27
CA THR A 84 -17.94 -7.60 -3.98
C THR A 84 -18.70 -7.93 -2.69
N LEU A 85 -18.51 -7.14 -1.64
CA LEU A 85 -19.21 -7.31 -0.37
C LEU A 85 -20.73 -7.10 -0.47
N LYS A 86 -21.20 -6.25 -1.38
CA LYS A 86 -22.63 -5.95 -1.54
C LYS A 86 -23.37 -6.94 -2.42
N ASN A 87 -22.71 -7.42 -3.48
CA ASN A 87 -23.39 -8.11 -4.57
C ASN A 87 -22.97 -9.58 -4.71
N CYS A 88 -21.85 -9.98 -4.10
CA CYS A 88 -21.30 -11.32 -4.26
C CYS A 88 -21.44 -12.12 -2.98
N ARG A 89 -21.43 -13.45 -3.11
CA ARG A 89 -21.46 -14.37 -1.98
C ARG A 89 -20.21 -15.21 -1.95
N ILE A 90 -19.79 -15.60 -0.74
CA ILE A 90 -18.69 -16.55 -0.57
C ILE A 90 -19.11 -17.89 -1.20
N SER A 91 -18.27 -18.40 -2.10
CA SER A 91 -18.48 -19.69 -2.78
C SER A 91 -17.55 -20.78 -2.28
N ALA A 92 -16.35 -20.43 -1.82
CA ALA A 92 -15.45 -21.37 -1.16
C ALA A 92 -14.52 -20.66 -0.18
N PHE A 93 -14.33 -21.24 1.00
CA PHE A 93 -13.40 -20.74 1.99
C PHE A 93 -11.96 -21.17 1.67
N GLU A 94 -11.01 -20.25 1.88
CA GLU A 94 -9.57 -20.51 1.72
C GLU A 94 -9.20 -21.14 0.37
N ALA A 95 -10.00 -20.88 -0.66
CA ALA A 95 -9.86 -21.41 -2.01
C ALA A 95 -8.49 -21.10 -2.63
N GLN A 96 -7.84 -20.04 -2.15
CA GLN A 96 -6.45 -19.75 -2.46
C GLN A 96 -5.66 -19.68 -1.14
N GLN A 97 -5.01 -20.80 -0.80
CA GLN A 97 -3.96 -20.81 0.21
C GLN A 97 -2.79 -19.98 -0.30
N ALA A 98 -2.32 -19.09 0.55
CA ALA A 98 -1.16 -18.27 0.25
C ALA A 98 0.01 -18.72 1.13
N GLY A 99 1.23 -18.64 0.61
CA GLY A 99 2.44 -19.19 1.27
C GLY A 99 2.73 -18.55 2.63
N PHE A 100 3.85 -18.92 3.26
CA PHE A 100 4.21 -18.59 4.66
C PHE A 100 3.98 -17.13 5.13
N LEU A 101 3.98 -16.13 4.23
CA LEU A 101 3.76 -14.71 4.56
C LEU A 101 2.43 -14.14 4.07
N ALA A 102 1.62 -14.91 3.34
CA ALA A 102 0.42 -14.43 2.69
C ALA A 102 -0.82 -15.06 3.32
N LYS A 103 -1.90 -14.27 3.40
CA LYS A 103 -3.16 -14.71 3.99
C LYS A 103 -3.96 -15.54 3.00
N ALA A 104 -4.63 -16.57 3.51
CA ALA A 104 -5.63 -17.31 2.75
C ALA A 104 -6.70 -16.35 2.20
N LYS A 105 -7.22 -16.67 1.02
CA LYS A 105 -8.30 -15.91 0.39
C LYS A 105 -9.48 -16.82 0.12
N ASP A 106 -10.67 -16.27 0.29
CA ASP A 106 -11.93 -16.88 -0.07
C ASP A 106 -12.27 -16.56 -1.50
N ALA A 107 -12.94 -17.50 -2.16
CA ALA A 107 -13.60 -17.28 -3.43
C ALA A 107 -14.97 -16.64 -3.18
N TRP A 108 -15.26 -15.57 -3.90
CA TRP A 108 -16.53 -14.85 -3.91
C TRP A 108 -17.12 -14.95 -5.30
N SER A 109 -18.30 -15.55 -5.42
CA SER A 109 -19.04 -15.63 -6.67
C SER A 109 -19.97 -14.44 -6.82
N CYS A 110 -19.78 -13.70 -7.90
CA CYS A 110 -20.50 -12.48 -8.21
C CYS A 110 -21.54 -12.72 -9.32
N PRO A 111 -22.58 -11.87 -9.42
CA PRO A 111 -23.66 -12.03 -10.40
C PRO A 111 -23.22 -11.80 -11.85
N ASP A 112 -22.03 -11.23 -12.05
CA ASP A 112 -21.36 -11.10 -13.35
C ASP A 112 -20.69 -12.41 -13.82
N GLY A 113 -20.78 -13.50 -13.03
CA GLY A 113 -20.18 -14.80 -13.35
C GLY A 113 -18.68 -14.87 -13.05
N VAL A 114 -18.08 -13.81 -12.50
CA VAL A 114 -16.66 -13.75 -12.18
C VAL A 114 -16.43 -14.11 -10.71
N THR A 115 -15.55 -15.08 -10.46
CA THR A 115 -15.09 -15.38 -9.10
C THR A 115 -13.96 -14.44 -8.69
N ARG A 116 -14.15 -13.69 -7.61
CA ARG A 116 -13.14 -12.78 -7.04
C ARG A 116 -12.55 -13.40 -5.77
N TYR A 117 -11.25 -13.20 -5.54
CA TYR A 117 -10.55 -13.75 -4.38
C TYR A 117 -10.26 -12.65 -3.35
N MET A 118 -10.89 -12.73 -2.18
CA MET A 118 -10.76 -11.74 -1.11
C MET A 118 -10.19 -12.33 0.17
N ASP A 119 -9.47 -11.49 0.93
CA ASP A 119 -8.90 -11.86 2.23
C ASP A 119 -10.02 -12.24 3.21
N VAL A 120 -9.79 -13.31 3.98
CA VAL A 120 -10.69 -13.83 5.01
C VAL A 120 -11.16 -12.78 6.02
N ARG A 121 -10.42 -11.68 6.20
CA ARG A 121 -10.81 -10.54 7.05
C ARG A 121 -12.12 -9.87 6.64
N TYR A 122 -12.56 -10.06 5.39
CA TYR A 122 -13.78 -9.46 4.85
C TYR A 122 -15.02 -10.34 5.04
N ARG A 123 -14.90 -11.53 5.62
CA ARG A 123 -16.04 -12.40 5.96
C ARG A 123 -16.96 -11.69 6.97
N ASP A 124 -18.25 -11.71 6.71
CA ASP A 124 -19.24 -11.41 7.75
C ASP A 124 -19.33 -12.61 8.71
N LYS A 125 -19.24 -12.35 10.01
CA LYS A 125 -19.37 -13.38 11.06
C LYS A 125 -20.71 -14.12 10.97
N ALA A 126 -21.76 -13.47 10.44
CA ALA A 126 -23.06 -14.09 10.25
C ALA A 126 -23.10 -15.13 9.10
N GLU A 127 -22.34 -14.92 8.02
CA GLU A 127 -22.30 -15.86 6.88
C GLU A 127 -21.46 -17.10 7.17
N ILE A 128 -20.43 -16.97 8.02
CA ILE A 128 -19.62 -18.11 8.49
C ILE A 128 -20.51 -19.18 9.14
N ASN A 129 -21.50 -18.76 9.94
CA ASN A 129 -22.39 -19.69 10.64
C ASN A 129 -23.33 -20.44 9.69
N LYS A 130 -23.76 -19.82 8.58
CA LYS A 130 -24.68 -20.43 7.62
C LYS A 130 -24.00 -21.49 6.74
N LEU A 131 -22.80 -21.17 6.22
CA LEU A 131 -22.05 -22.11 5.38
C LEU A 131 -21.40 -23.25 6.20
N SER A 132 -21.08 -23.00 7.48
CA SER A 132 -20.63 -24.06 8.41
C SER A 132 -21.74 -25.08 8.71
N THR A 133 -23.01 -24.67 8.66
CA THR A 133 -24.16 -25.59 8.81
C THR A 133 -24.55 -26.32 7.54
N GLU A 134 -24.24 -25.78 6.35
CA GLU A 134 -24.51 -26.43 5.06
C GLU A 134 -23.43 -27.44 4.64
N GLY A 135 -22.25 -27.40 5.28
CA GLY A 135 -21.14 -28.32 5.06
C GLY A 135 -21.13 -29.57 5.94
N LYS A 136 -22.23 -29.90 6.64
CA LYS A 136 -22.38 -31.14 7.43
C LYS A 136 -23.33 -32.12 6.78
#